data_AF-D8U880-F1
#
_entry.id   AF-D8U880-F1
#
_cell.length_a   1.000
_cell.length_b   1.000
_cell.length_c   1.000
_cell.angle_alpha   90.00
_cell.angle_beta   90.00
_cell.angle_gamma   90.00
#
_symmetry.space_group_name_H-M   'P 1'
#
loop_
_entity.id
_entity.type
_entity.pdbx_description
1 polymer ?
#
loop_
_entity_poly.entity_id
_entity_poly.type
_entity_poly.pdbx_seq_one_letter_code
_entity_poly.pdbx_strand_id
1 'polypeptide(L)'
;MSYVPKNVRDTAAKNDHYAKLEREQAQETRNSIIAHWSERDRRREPVNTLRGATMTLQATSKEREAGIKAGQATVKAARQARLKELYERAHECGFHTPNHSNPDGVPPFPSSDTSPEALMYERELNERGLSLVKPRD
;
A
#
# COMPACT_ATOMS: atom_id res chain seq x y z
N MET A 1 31.54 -11.74 -75.94
CA MET A 1 31.64 -10.92 -74.70
C MET A 1 31.07 -9.55 -75.01
N SER A 2 29.97 -9.14 -74.37
CA SER A 2 29.45 -7.78 -74.58
C SER A 2 30.33 -6.77 -73.84
N TYR A 3 30.69 -5.69 -74.54
CA TYR A 3 31.47 -4.61 -73.94
C TYR A 3 30.56 -3.78 -73.04
N VAL A 4 30.95 -3.62 -71.77
CA VAL A 4 30.26 -2.74 -70.82
C VAL A 4 31.14 -1.49 -70.64
N PRO A 5 30.63 -0.28 -70.89
CA PRO A 5 31.40 0.96 -70.77
C PRO A 5 31.96 1.15 -69.36
N LYS A 6 33.18 1.67 -69.26
CA LYS A 6 33.87 1.88 -67.97
C LYS A 6 33.03 2.67 -66.97
N ASN A 7 32.39 3.76 -67.40
CA ASN A 7 31.54 4.60 -66.55
C ASN A 7 30.37 3.81 -65.92
N VAL A 8 29.83 2.83 -66.65
CA VAL A 8 28.75 1.96 -66.16
C VAL A 8 29.28 0.94 -65.15
N ARG A 9 30.49 0.41 -65.38
CA ARG A 9 31.15 -0.48 -64.39
C ARG A 9 31.51 0.26 -63.11
N ASP A 10 32.04 1.48 -63.23
CA ASP A 10 32.46 2.28 -62.08
C ASP A 10 31.25 2.73 -61.24
N THR A 11 30.11 3.03 -61.88
CA THR A 11 28.85 3.35 -61.17
C THR A 11 28.24 2.12 -60.52
N ALA A 12 28.23 0.96 -61.19
CA ALA A 12 27.82 -0.30 -60.58
C ALA A 12 28.67 -0.65 -59.34
N ALA A 13 29.99 -0.53 -59.44
CA ALA A 13 30.90 -0.78 -58.33
C ALA A 13 30.68 0.18 -57.14
N LYS A 14 30.39 1.47 -57.44
CA LYS A 14 30.02 2.44 -56.39
C LYS A 14 28.70 2.08 -55.72
N ASN A 15 27.69 1.69 -56.49
CA ASN A 15 26.39 1.29 -55.94
C ASN A 15 26.51 0.05 -55.06
N ASP A 16 27.29 -0.95 -55.49
CA ASP A 16 27.56 -2.15 -54.69
C ASP A 16 28.30 -1.82 -53.39
N HIS A 17 29.25 -0.88 -53.46
CA HIS A 17 29.98 -0.39 -52.29
C HIS A 17 29.05 0.33 -51.28
N TYR A 18 28.20 1.24 -51.75
CA TYR A 18 27.25 1.93 -50.87
C TYR A 18 26.20 0.98 -50.29
N ALA A 19 25.70 0.03 -51.08
CA ALA A 19 24.77 -0.98 -50.57
C ALA A 19 25.41 -1.88 -49.50
N LYS A 20 26.73 -2.14 -49.60
CA LYS A 20 27.47 -2.85 -48.56
C LYS A 20 27.59 -2.02 -47.28
N LEU A 21 27.97 -0.74 -47.41
CA LEU A 21 28.06 0.19 -46.28
C LEU A 21 26.73 0.35 -45.54
N GLU A 22 25.61 0.43 -46.26
CA GLU A 22 24.28 0.54 -45.66
C GLU A 22 23.93 -0.70 -44.83
N ARG A 23 24.27 -1.91 -45.32
CA ARG A 23 24.09 -3.15 -44.56
C ARG A 23 24.96 -3.19 -43.31
N GLU A 24 26.22 -2.74 -43.41
CA GLU A 24 27.14 -2.67 -42.27
C GLU A 24 26.64 -1.66 -41.22
N GLN A 25 26.16 -0.49 -41.64
CA GLN A 25 25.57 0.53 -40.76
C GLN A 25 24.29 0.04 -40.08
N ALA A 26 23.43 -0.68 -40.80
CA ALA A 26 22.22 -1.28 -40.23
C ALA A 26 22.58 -2.33 -39.16
N GLN A 27 23.62 -3.12 -39.40
CA GLN A 27 24.11 -4.10 -38.42
C GLN A 27 24.70 -3.43 -37.18
N GLU A 28 25.48 -2.36 -37.35
CA GLU A 28 26.05 -1.59 -36.24
C GLU A 28 24.95 -0.93 -35.39
N THR A 29 23.94 -0.36 -36.05
CA THR A 29 22.77 0.23 -35.39
C THR A 29 21.99 -0.81 -34.59
N ARG A 30 21.79 -2.01 -35.17
CA ARG A 30 21.15 -3.12 -34.44
C ARG A 30 21.96 -3.52 -33.21
N ASN A 31 23.27 -3.66 -33.35
CA ASN A 31 24.15 -4.05 -32.26
C ASN A 31 24.18 -3.00 -31.14
N SER A 32 24.17 -1.71 -31.48
CA SER A 32 24.15 -0.63 -30.48
C SER A 32 22.84 -0.59 -29.70
N ILE A 33 21.70 -0.81 -30.36
CA ILE A 33 20.39 -0.95 -29.70
C ILE A 33 20.40 -2.13 -28.73
N ILE A 34 20.91 -3.29 -29.14
CA ILE A 34 21.00 -4.48 -28.29
C ILE A 34 21.88 -4.22 -27.07
N ALA A 35 23.04 -3.57 -27.25
CA ALA A 35 23.94 -3.25 -26.14
C ALA A 35 23.28 -2.29 -25.14
N HIS A 36 22.59 -1.25 -25.64
CA HIS A 36 21.86 -0.31 -24.81
C HIS A 36 20.75 -0.98 -23.99
N TRP A 37 19.96 -1.86 -24.61
CA TRP A 37 18.92 -2.62 -23.90
C TRP A 37 19.50 -3.61 -22.90
N SER A 38 20.60 -4.27 -23.24
CA SER A 38 21.30 -5.18 -22.33
C SER A 38 21.80 -4.47 -21.07
N GLU A 39 22.39 -3.26 -21.22
CA GLU A 39 22.83 -2.47 -20.07
C GLU A 39 21.65 -1.95 -19.24
N ARG A 40 20.56 -1.55 -19.89
CA ARG A 40 19.32 -1.17 -19.19
C ARG A 40 18.77 -2.33 -18.36
N ASP A 41 18.75 -3.53 -18.92
CA ASP A 41 18.24 -4.72 -18.24
C ASP A 41 19.16 -5.18 -17.10
N ARG A 42 20.49 -5.05 -17.27
CA ARG A 42 21.47 -5.31 -16.20
C ARG A 42 21.28 -4.41 -14.98
N ARG A 43 20.78 -3.19 -15.17
CA ARG A 43 20.48 -2.23 -14.09
C ARG A 43 19.11 -2.44 -13.46
N ARG A 44 18.29 -3.38 -13.94
CA ARG A 44 17.02 -3.67 -13.29
C ARG A 44 17.29 -4.43 -12.00
N GLU A 45 16.65 -3.98 -10.93
CA GLU A 45 16.66 -4.69 -9.67
C GLU A 45 16.13 -6.12 -9.86
N PRO A 46 16.79 -7.13 -9.29
CA PRO A 46 16.27 -8.49 -9.33
C PRO A 46 14.92 -8.52 -8.62
N VAL A 47 13.88 -8.94 -9.33
CA VAL A 47 12.56 -9.11 -8.73
C VAL A 47 12.68 -10.23 -7.71
N ASN A 48 12.56 -9.87 -6.44
CA ASN A 48 12.61 -10.84 -5.34
C ASN A 48 11.31 -11.67 -5.37
N THR A 49 11.35 -12.80 -6.07
CA THR A 49 10.23 -13.75 -6.21
C THR A 49 9.90 -14.49 -4.92
N LEU A 50 10.71 -14.31 -3.87
CA LEU A 50 10.46 -14.82 -2.51
C LEU A 50 9.45 -13.97 -1.73
N ARG A 51 8.85 -12.93 -2.32
CA ARG A 51 7.70 -12.23 -1.73
C ARG A 51 6.43 -13.08 -1.85
N GLY A 52 6.50 -14.31 -1.37
CA GLY A 52 5.39 -15.24 -1.26
C GLY A 52 4.29 -14.63 -0.38
N ALA A 53 3.06 -14.73 -0.87
CA ALA A 53 1.81 -14.54 -0.13
C ALA A 53 1.80 -13.36 0.87
N THR A 54 2.23 -12.18 0.43
CA THR A 54 1.88 -10.98 1.20
C THR A 54 0.39 -10.75 1.01
N MET A 55 -0.40 -10.93 2.07
CA MET A 55 -1.81 -10.52 2.08
C MET A 55 -1.88 -9.08 1.57
N THR A 56 -2.51 -8.89 0.42
CA THR A 56 -2.67 -7.59 -0.19
C THR A 56 -3.57 -6.75 0.70
N LEU A 57 -3.13 -5.52 0.99
CA LEU A 57 -3.88 -4.60 1.86
C LEU A 57 -5.28 -4.33 1.31
N GLN A 58 -5.41 -4.28 -0.01
CA GLN A 58 -6.66 -4.04 -0.70
C GLN A 58 -6.99 -5.17 -1.68
N ALA A 59 -8.30 -5.39 -1.85
CA ALA A 59 -8.81 -6.36 -2.81
C ALA A 59 -8.72 -5.82 -4.23
N THR A 60 -8.30 -6.68 -5.15
CA THR A 60 -8.36 -6.49 -6.60
C THR A 60 -9.82 -6.49 -7.08
N SER A 61 -10.07 -6.07 -8.33
CA SER A 61 -11.44 -6.07 -8.91
C SER A 61 -12.06 -7.47 -8.89
N LYS A 62 -11.28 -8.48 -9.29
CA LYS A 62 -11.73 -9.88 -9.32
C LYS A 62 -12.10 -10.40 -7.93
N GLU A 63 -11.35 -10.02 -6.90
CA GLU A 63 -11.65 -10.40 -5.51
C GLU A 63 -12.96 -9.75 -5.04
N ARG A 64 -13.24 -8.49 -5.42
CA ARG A 64 -14.52 -7.83 -5.10
C ARG A 64 -15.71 -8.49 -5.81
N GLU A 65 -15.55 -8.85 -7.08
CA GLU A 65 -16.57 -9.57 -7.85
C GLU A 65 -16.84 -10.97 -7.29
N ALA A 66 -15.79 -11.66 -6.81
CA ALA A 66 -15.90 -12.95 -6.15
C ALA A 66 -16.40 -12.86 -4.68
N GLY A 67 -16.66 -11.65 -4.16
CA GLY A 67 -17.07 -11.44 -2.77
C GLY A 67 -15.98 -11.72 -1.73
N ILE A 68 -14.72 -11.84 -2.15
CA ILE A 68 -13.57 -12.06 -1.28
C ILE A 68 -13.23 -10.74 -0.57
N LYS A 69 -13.27 -10.76 0.76
CA LYS A 69 -12.91 -9.60 1.59
C LYS A 69 -11.41 -9.33 1.51
N ALA A 70 -11.03 -8.06 1.39
CA ALA A 70 -9.63 -7.64 1.45
C ALA A 70 -8.96 -8.06 2.78
N GLY A 71 -7.64 -8.25 2.76
CA GLY A 71 -6.88 -8.66 3.95
C GLY A 71 -7.08 -7.71 5.15
N GLN A 72 -7.23 -6.41 4.91
CA GLN A 72 -7.52 -5.45 5.99
C GLN A 72 -8.89 -5.69 6.63
N ALA A 73 -9.91 -6.03 5.83
CA ALA A 73 -11.27 -6.25 6.33
C ALA A 73 -11.37 -7.53 7.15
N THR A 74 -10.65 -8.58 6.76
CA THR A 74 -10.61 -9.85 7.51
C THR A 74 -9.88 -9.69 8.84
N VAL A 75 -8.74 -8.98 8.89
CA VAL A 75 -8.01 -8.71 10.14
C VAL A 75 -8.83 -7.85 11.10
N LYS A 76 -9.51 -6.81 10.61
CA LYS A 76 -10.40 -5.98 11.44
C LYS A 76 -11.53 -6.79 12.07
N ALA A 77 -12.19 -7.65 11.28
CA ALA A 77 -13.27 -8.51 11.78
C ALA A 77 -12.76 -9.51 12.83
N ALA A 78 -11.61 -10.17 12.57
CA ALA A 78 -11.00 -11.11 13.51
C ALA A 78 -10.62 -10.43 14.83
N ARG A 79 -10.07 -9.21 14.78
CA ARG A 79 -9.75 -8.43 15.98
C ARG A 79 -11.00 -8.09 16.80
N GLN A 80 -12.08 -7.68 16.14
CA GLN A 80 -13.34 -7.37 16.84
C GLN A 80 -13.94 -8.60 17.52
N ALA A 81 -13.93 -9.76 16.85
CA ALA A 81 -14.40 -11.02 17.44
C ALA A 81 -13.58 -11.43 18.67
N ARG A 82 -12.24 -11.40 18.56
CA ARG A 82 -11.33 -11.69 19.69
C ARG A 82 -11.54 -10.75 20.87
N LEU A 83 -11.75 -9.46 20.61
CA LEU A 83 -12.03 -8.50 21.69
C LEU A 83 -13.35 -8.81 22.38
N LYS A 84 -14.40 -9.13 21.61
CA LYS A 84 -15.70 -9.51 22.16
C LYS A 84 -15.60 -10.73 23.08
N GLU A 85 -14.92 -11.78 22.64
CA GLU A 85 -14.67 -12.97 23.47
C GLU A 85 -13.92 -12.65 24.76
N LEU A 86 -12.94 -11.74 24.73
CA LEU A 86 -12.21 -11.32 25.93
C LEU A 86 -13.10 -10.56 26.92
N TYR A 87 -13.99 -9.69 26.42
CA TYR A 87 -14.93 -8.98 27.28
C TYR A 87 -15.99 -9.90 27.88
N GLU A 88 -16.53 -10.83 27.09
CA GLU A 88 -17.49 -11.83 27.57
C GLU A 88 -16.85 -12.75 28.62
N ARG A 89 -15.62 -13.23 28.36
CA ARG A 89 -14.86 -14.04 29.33
C ARG A 89 -14.51 -13.28 30.60
N ALA A 90 -14.20 -11.98 30.51
CA ALA A 90 -13.98 -11.14 31.69
C ALA A 90 -15.27 -11.00 32.53
N HIS A 91 -16.43 -10.91 31.87
CA HIS A 91 -17.73 -10.91 32.52
C HIS A 91 -18.07 -12.25 33.19
N GLU A 92 -17.73 -13.38 32.56
CA GLU A 92 -17.98 -14.72 33.09
C GLU A 92 -17.05 -15.13 34.24
N CYS A 93 -15.78 -14.69 34.22
CA CYS A 93 -14.82 -14.95 35.29
C CYS A 93 -15.01 -14.06 36.54
N GLY A 94 -16.11 -13.31 36.63
CA GLY A 94 -16.41 -12.50 37.80
C GLY A 94 -15.42 -11.35 38.00
N PHE A 95 -14.77 -10.87 36.94
CA PHE A 95 -14.12 -9.56 36.95
C PHE A 95 -15.21 -8.48 36.94
N HIS A 96 -15.95 -8.41 38.04
CA HIS A 96 -16.66 -7.20 38.40
C HIS A 96 -15.58 -6.15 38.60
N THR A 97 -15.62 -5.08 37.79
CA THR A 97 -15.08 -3.79 38.24
C THR A 97 -15.53 -3.63 39.69
N PRO A 98 -14.62 -3.43 40.66
CA PRO A 98 -15.03 -3.33 42.04
C PRO A 98 -16.11 -2.27 42.13
N ASN A 99 -17.28 -2.68 42.57
CA ASN A 99 -18.35 -1.79 43.00
C ASN A 99 -17.71 -0.93 44.10
N HIS A 100 -17.27 0.28 43.75
CA HIS A 100 -16.76 1.24 44.70
C HIS A 100 -17.93 1.78 45.51
N SER A 101 -18.46 0.97 46.44
CA SER A 101 -18.93 1.51 47.70
C SER A 101 -17.70 2.06 48.43
N ASN A 102 -17.32 3.29 48.11
CA ASN A 102 -16.29 4.02 48.84
C ASN A 102 -16.99 4.92 49.87
N PRO A 103 -16.81 4.67 51.18
CA PRO A 103 -17.17 5.63 52.22
C PRO A 103 -16.18 6.81 52.32
N ASP A 104 -15.12 6.82 51.50
CA ASP A 104 -14.13 7.91 51.49
C ASP A 104 -14.10 8.60 50.13
N GLY A 105 -14.32 9.92 50.15
CA GLY A 105 -14.54 10.80 49.00
C GLY A 105 -13.40 10.87 47.98
N VAL A 106 -13.27 9.84 47.17
CA VAL A 106 -12.50 9.84 45.92
C VAL A 106 -13.48 10.01 44.76
N PRO A 107 -13.28 10.97 43.83
CA PRO A 107 -14.23 11.21 42.75
C PRO A 107 -14.27 10.02 41.78
N PRO A 108 -15.45 9.64 41.27
CA PRO A 108 -15.58 8.52 40.34
C PRO A 108 -14.87 8.82 39.01
N PHE A 109 -14.27 7.80 38.41
CA PHE A 109 -13.70 7.86 37.07
C PHE A 109 -14.80 8.23 36.04
N PRO A 110 -14.49 9.06 35.04
CA PRO A 110 -15.49 9.52 34.08
C PRO A 110 -15.93 8.39 33.15
N SER A 111 -17.24 8.27 32.97
CA SER A 111 -17.91 7.33 32.06
C SER A 111 -17.46 7.55 30.61
N SER A 112 -17.42 6.46 29.83
CA SER A 112 -16.86 6.35 28.48
C SER A 112 -17.52 7.20 27.39
N ASP A 113 -18.56 7.97 27.72
CA ASP A 113 -19.20 8.94 26.81
C ASP A 113 -18.74 10.39 27.07
N THR A 114 -17.85 10.60 28.05
CA THR A 114 -17.34 11.93 28.37
C THR A 114 -16.09 12.19 27.53
N SER A 115 -16.23 13.00 26.47
CA SER A 115 -15.07 13.51 25.71
C SER A 115 -14.04 14.12 26.67
N PRO A 116 -12.72 13.90 26.47
CA PRO A 116 -11.67 14.54 27.28
C PRO A 116 -11.85 16.06 27.38
N GLU A 117 -12.41 16.68 26.34
CA GLU A 117 -12.72 18.11 26.29
C GLU A 117 -13.86 18.49 27.25
N ALA A 118 -14.89 17.65 27.38
CA ALA A 118 -16.00 17.90 28.31
C ALA A 118 -15.56 17.86 29.78
N LEU A 119 -14.57 17.03 30.12
CA LEU A 119 -13.97 17.00 31.46
C LEU A 119 -13.13 18.24 31.76
N MET A 120 -12.47 18.77 30.73
CA MET A 120 -11.70 20.01 30.83
C MET A 120 -12.64 21.20 31.05
N TYR A 121 -13.69 21.33 30.24
CA TYR A 121 -14.69 22.39 30.40
C TYR A 121 -15.48 22.33 31.71
N GLU A 122 -15.84 21.13 32.19
CA GLU A 122 -16.48 20.98 33.51
C GLU A 122 -15.58 21.50 34.64
N ARG A 123 -14.24 21.34 34.52
CA ARG A 123 -13.29 21.86 35.51
C ARG A 123 -13.24 23.39 35.49
N GLU A 124 -13.10 23.99 34.32
CA GLU A 124 -13.06 25.46 34.17
C GLU A 124 -14.36 26.14 34.64
N LEU A 125 -15.51 25.51 34.41
CA LEU A 125 -16.80 26.02 34.89
C LEU A 125 -16.90 25.95 36.42
N ASN A 126 -16.44 24.86 37.02
CA ASN A 126 -16.48 24.68 38.47
C ASN A 126 -15.60 25.71 39.21
N GLU A 127 -14.46 26.09 38.63
CA GLU A 127 -13.62 27.18 39.16
C GLU A 127 -14.35 28.54 39.19
N ARG A 128 -15.37 28.70 38.35
CA ARG A 128 -16.24 29.89 38.29
C ARG A 128 -17.55 29.71 39.05
N GLY A 129 -17.73 28.60 39.76
CA GLY A 129 -18.96 28.26 40.48
C GLY A 129 -20.13 27.84 39.58
N LEU A 130 -19.85 27.40 38.34
CA LEU A 130 -20.82 26.94 37.36
C LEU A 130 -20.59 25.46 37.04
N SER A 131 -21.57 24.76 36.45
CA SER A 131 -21.42 23.35 36.02
C SER A 131 -22.14 23.12 34.69
N LEU A 132 -21.63 22.20 33.89
CA LEU A 132 -22.23 21.82 32.61
C LEU A 132 -23.59 21.15 32.83
N VAL A 133 -24.57 21.45 31.98
CA VAL A 133 -25.90 20.84 32.05
C VAL A 133 -25.80 19.36 31.71
N LYS A 134 -26.16 18.50 32.68
CA LYS A 134 -26.18 17.05 32.52
C LYS A 134 -27.56 16.59 32.02
N PRO A 135 -27.62 15.58 31.13
CA PRO A 135 -28.91 15.02 30.72
C PRO A 135 -29.65 14.52 31.96
N ARG A 136 -30.94 14.86 32.04
CA ARG A 136 -31.86 14.30 33.03
C ARG A 136 -32.56 13.13 32.35
N ASP A 137 -32.49 11.96 32.98
CA ASP A 137 -33.31 10.80 32.60
C ASP A 137 -34.81 11.10 32.77
#